data_AF-A0A2E1E450-F1
#
_entry.id   AF-A0A2E1E450-F1
#
_cell.length_a   1.000
_cell.length_b   1.000
_cell.length_c   1.000
_cell.angle_alpha   90.00
_cell.angle_beta   90.00
_cell.angle_gamma   90.00
#
_symmetry.space_group_name_H-M   'P 1'
#
loop_
_entity.id
_entity.type
_entity.pdbx_description
1 polymer ?
#
loop_
_entity_poly.entity_id
_entity_poly.type
_entity_poly.pdbx_seq_one_letter_code
_entity_poly.pdbx_strand_id
1 'polypeptide(L)'
;MTITKKQIFIKDYKNIFLTLSNLWITSDQSTSQNQKERATEQMINIFNKEDLVLKSPLEISTKLRELVKTILNIMELRGHLKESDRIGKIFTRDKEAYKYKSMDSLIDFINQKLSSIILNHELSKLNNQDTIMKTKTNSLDSVAWIQLSDSLANKEFIKICQHTKCNKLFSSKRAKMSYCDSKCQTRAKSYRAYHLHSQAKPTVSRLPALENLPNSDKLPPERYVIPDVYDPDFGFFDQEKDKKRILGS
;
A
#
# COMPACT_ATOMS: atom_id res chain seq x y z
N MET A 1 40.66 1.07 -1.30
CA MET A 1 39.68 1.28 -0.21
C MET A 1 38.57 0.24 -0.40
N THR A 2 38.57 -0.83 0.39
CA THR A 2 37.55 -1.88 0.34
C THR A 2 36.29 -1.35 1.00
N ILE A 3 35.29 -0.96 0.19
CA ILE A 3 33.96 -0.61 0.70
C ILE A 3 33.34 -1.92 1.22
N THR A 4 33.41 -2.15 2.52
CA THR A 4 32.67 -3.22 3.17
C THR A 4 31.19 -2.86 3.08
N LYS A 5 30.43 -3.61 2.27
CA LYS A 5 28.97 -3.44 2.17
C LYS A 5 28.37 -3.58 3.57
N LYS A 6 27.56 -2.61 3.98
CA LYS A 6 26.82 -2.67 5.24
C LYS A 6 25.91 -3.89 5.20
N GLN A 7 25.92 -4.67 6.27
CA GLN A 7 24.97 -5.77 6.40
C GLN A 7 23.65 -5.21 6.92
N ILE A 8 22.57 -5.58 6.25
CA ILE A 8 21.20 -5.12 6.51
C ILE A 8 20.43 -6.28 7.11
N PHE A 9 19.86 -6.11 8.30
CA PHE A 9 18.97 -7.10 8.89
C PHE A 9 17.61 -7.05 8.22
N ILE A 10 17.12 -8.19 7.74
CA ILE A 10 15.83 -8.26 7.02
C ILE A 10 14.67 -7.81 7.92
N LYS A 11 14.73 -8.12 9.23
CA LYS A 11 13.70 -7.81 10.22
C LYS A 11 13.57 -6.31 10.56
N ASP A 12 14.57 -5.49 10.25
CA ASP A 12 14.54 -4.06 10.55
C ASP A 12 13.59 -3.30 9.60
N TYR A 13 13.18 -3.95 8.51
CA TYR A 13 12.31 -3.38 7.50
C TYR A 13 10.96 -4.08 7.51
N LYS A 14 9.88 -3.31 7.59
CA LYS A 14 8.53 -3.81 7.36
C LYS A 14 8.04 -3.36 5.99
N ASN A 15 7.72 -4.31 5.12
CA ASN A 15 7.14 -4.07 3.79
C ASN A 15 7.93 -3.06 2.94
N ILE A 16 9.27 -3.13 2.93
CA ILE A 16 10.11 -2.20 2.16
C ILE A 16 9.82 -2.27 0.66
N PHE A 17 9.45 -3.46 0.15
CA PHE A 17 9.05 -3.62 -1.25
C PHE A 17 7.86 -2.72 -1.61
N LEU A 18 6.86 -2.58 -0.74
CA LEU A 18 5.73 -1.66 -0.93
C LEU A 18 6.16 -0.21 -0.81
N THR A 19 7.01 0.11 0.16
CA THR A 19 7.51 1.49 0.35
C THR A 19 8.26 1.96 -0.89
N LEU A 20 9.22 1.17 -1.37
CA LEU A 20 10.00 1.47 -2.57
C LEU A 20 9.12 1.54 -3.82
N SER A 21 8.19 0.59 -3.98
CA SER A 21 7.26 0.59 -5.11
C SER A 21 6.36 1.83 -5.13
N ASN A 22 5.84 2.24 -3.98
CA ASN A 22 5.00 3.43 -3.86
C ASN A 22 5.77 4.72 -4.17
N LEU A 23 7.02 4.83 -3.73
CA LEU A 23 7.87 5.98 -4.06
C LEU A 23 8.17 6.03 -5.56
N TRP A 24 8.49 4.88 -6.16
CA TRP A 24 8.75 4.79 -7.59
C TRP A 24 7.52 5.17 -8.40
N ILE A 25 6.34 4.63 -8.07
CA ILE A 25 5.06 4.97 -8.71
C ILE A 25 4.75 6.46 -8.57
N THR A 26 5.01 7.05 -7.40
CA THR A 26 4.80 8.49 -7.17
C THR A 26 5.72 9.33 -8.05
N SER A 27 6.99 8.95 -8.18
CA SER A 27 7.95 9.63 -9.05
C SER A 27 7.55 9.53 -10.53
N ASP A 28 7.08 8.36 -10.99
CA ASP A 28 6.69 8.15 -12.39
C ASP A 28 5.36 8.85 -12.73
N GLN A 29 4.35 8.79 -11.86
CA GLN A 29 2.98 9.20 -12.19
C GLN A 29 2.51 10.56 -11.65
N SER A 30 3.21 11.17 -10.70
CA SER A 30 2.78 12.46 -10.16
C SER A 30 2.71 13.52 -11.28
N THR A 31 1.70 14.38 -11.26
CA THR A 31 1.68 15.57 -12.12
C THR A 31 2.41 16.75 -11.49
N SER A 32 2.72 16.68 -10.20
CA SER A 32 3.47 17.70 -9.46
C SER A 32 4.96 17.40 -9.48
N GLN A 33 5.75 18.32 -10.04
CA GLN A 33 7.22 18.23 -10.09
C GLN A 33 7.83 18.08 -8.69
N ASN A 34 7.40 18.91 -7.73
CA ASN A 34 7.86 18.83 -6.34
C ASN A 34 7.61 17.45 -5.70
N GLN A 35 6.49 16.80 -6.02
CA GLN A 35 6.22 15.45 -5.51
C GLN A 35 7.13 14.40 -6.15
N LYS A 36 7.46 14.55 -7.44
CA LYS A 36 8.41 13.65 -8.14
C LYS A 36 9.82 13.75 -7.55
N GLU A 37 10.29 14.97 -7.35
CA GLU A 37 11.62 15.25 -6.79
C GLU A 37 11.73 14.69 -5.39
N ARG A 38 10.76 15.00 -4.51
CA ARG A 38 10.72 14.46 -3.14
C ARG A 38 10.69 12.93 -3.10
N ALA A 39 9.92 12.29 -3.98
CA ALA A 39 9.87 10.83 -4.05
C ALA A 39 11.21 10.25 -4.49
N THR A 40 11.86 10.88 -5.47
CA THR A 40 13.18 10.49 -5.98
C THR A 40 14.27 10.66 -4.92
N GLU A 41 14.31 11.79 -4.23
CA GLU A 41 15.21 12.04 -3.11
C GLU A 41 15.03 11.02 -1.99
N GLN A 42 13.79 10.70 -1.63
CA GLN A 42 13.51 9.69 -0.61
C GLN A 42 14.03 8.31 -1.03
N MET A 43 13.86 7.91 -2.28
CA MET A 43 14.43 6.65 -2.79
C MET A 43 15.95 6.65 -2.69
N ILE A 44 16.61 7.72 -3.14
CA ILE A 44 18.08 7.86 -3.10
C ILE A 44 18.58 7.79 -1.65
N ASN A 45 17.94 8.52 -0.73
CA ASN A 45 18.32 8.53 0.67
C ASN A 45 18.19 7.15 1.32
N ILE A 46 17.13 6.39 1.00
CA ILE A 46 16.94 5.03 1.48
C ILE A 46 18.06 4.10 0.97
N PHE A 47 18.39 4.15 -0.32
CA PHE A 47 19.43 3.30 -0.90
C PHE A 47 20.84 3.69 -0.44
N ASN A 48 21.18 4.98 -0.42
CA ASN A 48 22.51 5.46 -0.03
C ASN A 48 22.81 5.19 1.44
N LYS A 49 21.81 5.27 2.33
CA LYS A 49 21.97 4.98 3.76
C LYS A 49 22.32 3.51 4.04
N GLU A 50 21.86 2.61 3.16
CA GLU A 50 21.93 1.16 3.41
C GLU A 50 22.96 0.44 2.57
N ASP A 51 23.12 0.78 1.28
CA ASP A 51 24.02 0.05 0.39
C ASP A 51 25.47 0.60 0.42
N LEU A 52 25.73 1.72 1.13
CA LEU A 52 27.03 2.43 1.22
C LEU A 52 27.66 2.78 -0.15
N VAL A 53 26.86 2.73 -1.23
CA VAL A 53 27.26 3.05 -2.60
C VAL A 53 26.37 4.18 -3.08
N LEU A 54 26.98 5.22 -3.66
CA LEU A 54 26.26 6.25 -4.39
C LEU A 54 25.63 5.62 -5.63
N LYS A 55 24.35 5.26 -5.54
CA LYS A 55 23.59 4.80 -6.70
C LYS A 55 23.04 6.00 -7.46
N SER A 56 23.16 5.97 -8.78
CA SER A 56 22.53 6.99 -9.61
C SER A 56 21.00 6.86 -9.54
N PRO A 57 20.23 7.96 -9.69
CA PRO A 57 18.77 7.89 -9.75
C PRO A 57 18.27 6.92 -10.84
N LEU A 58 18.98 6.86 -11.96
CA LEU A 58 18.68 5.95 -13.07
C LEU A 58 18.87 4.47 -12.68
N GLU A 59 19.96 4.15 -11.97
CA GLU A 59 20.22 2.78 -11.49
C GLU A 59 19.13 2.33 -10.51
N ILE A 60 18.78 3.18 -9.53
CA ILE A 60 17.71 2.90 -8.57
C ILE A 60 16.39 2.70 -9.30
N SER A 61 16.05 3.62 -10.21
CA SER A 61 14.81 3.55 -10.98
C SER A 61 14.70 2.28 -11.81
N THR A 62 15.80 1.81 -12.40
CA THR A 62 15.83 0.59 -13.21
C THR A 62 15.56 -0.65 -12.35
N LYS A 63 16.21 -0.76 -11.19
CA LYS A 63 16.00 -1.87 -10.23
C LYS A 63 14.57 -1.90 -9.70
N LEU A 64 14.07 -0.74 -9.27
CA LEU A 64 12.70 -0.63 -8.76
C LEU A 64 11.65 -0.86 -9.82
N ARG A 65 11.90 -0.49 -11.08
CA ARG A 65 10.98 -0.75 -12.19
C ARG A 65 10.71 -2.25 -12.36
N GLU A 66 11.72 -3.09 -12.27
CA GLU A 66 11.58 -4.55 -12.36
C GLU A 66 10.72 -5.11 -11.21
N LEU A 67 11.00 -4.69 -9.98
CA LEU A 67 10.23 -5.05 -8.80
C LEU A 67 8.75 -4.62 -8.94
N VAL A 68 8.51 -3.35 -9.29
CA VAL A 68 7.17 -2.79 -9.48
C VAL A 68 6.42 -3.56 -10.55
N LYS A 69 7.04 -3.83 -11.70
CA LYS A 69 6.39 -4.60 -12.77
C LYS A 69 6.05 -6.02 -12.35
N THR A 70 6.90 -6.66 -11.56
CA THR A 70 6.62 -8.00 -11.01
C THR A 70 5.38 -7.96 -10.10
N ILE A 71 5.29 -6.93 -9.24
CA ILE A 71 4.11 -6.70 -8.39
C ILE A 71 2.85 -6.48 -9.24
N LEU A 72 2.94 -5.68 -10.30
CA LEU A 72 1.80 -5.42 -11.17
C LEU A 72 1.35 -6.68 -11.94
N ASN A 73 2.27 -7.53 -12.40
CA ASN A 73 1.91 -8.84 -12.97
C ASN A 73 1.21 -9.73 -11.94
N ILE A 74 1.71 -9.80 -10.69
CA ILE A 74 1.04 -10.56 -9.62
C ILE A 74 -0.39 -10.07 -9.45
N MET A 75 -0.59 -8.75 -9.46
CA MET A 75 -1.92 -8.15 -9.32
C MET A 75 -2.80 -8.44 -10.54
N GLU A 76 -2.29 -8.33 -11.77
CA GLU A 76 -3.02 -8.65 -13.00
C GLU A 76 -3.46 -10.12 -13.02
N LEU A 77 -2.52 -11.05 -12.80
CA LEU A 77 -2.77 -12.50 -12.82
C LEU A 77 -3.75 -12.95 -11.71
N ARG A 78 -3.84 -12.18 -10.61
CA ARG A 78 -4.83 -12.42 -9.54
C ARG A 78 -6.14 -11.65 -9.73
N GLY A 79 -6.30 -10.91 -10.83
CA GLY A 79 -7.52 -10.12 -11.11
C GLY A 79 -7.70 -8.89 -10.20
N HIS A 80 -6.62 -8.38 -9.61
CA HIS A 80 -6.60 -7.22 -8.72
C HIS A 80 -6.08 -5.94 -9.37
N LEU A 81 -5.66 -6.00 -10.63
CA LEU A 81 -5.28 -4.84 -11.44
C LEU A 81 -6.22 -4.75 -12.65
N LYS A 82 -6.90 -3.62 -12.81
CA LYS A 82 -7.70 -3.33 -14.00
C LYS A 82 -6.93 -2.37 -14.91
N GLU A 83 -7.09 -2.50 -16.23
CA GLU A 83 -6.47 -1.55 -17.19
C GLU A 83 -6.94 -0.11 -16.97
N SER A 84 -8.13 0.09 -16.40
CA SER A 84 -8.66 1.41 -16.03
C SER A 84 -7.91 2.08 -14.87
N ASP A 85 -7.18 1.32 -14.06
CA ASP A 85 -6.48 1.86 -12.91
C ASP A 85 -5.32 2.74 -13.37
N ARG A 86 -5.09 3.87 -12.68
CA ARG A 86 -3.95 4.77 -13.02
C ARG A 86 -2.62 4.02 -13.01
N ILE A 87 -2.42 3.13 -12.04
CA ILE A 87 -1.23 2.28 -11.94
C ILE A 87 -1.20 1.22 -13.05
N GLY A 88 -2.36 0.72 -13.48
CA GLY A 88 -2.49 -0.18 -14.63
C GLY A 88 -1.93 0.42 -15.92
N LYS A 89 -1.99 1.77 -16.07
CA LYS A 89 -1.38 2.46 -17.21
C LYS A 89 0.15 2.37 -17.25
N ILE A 90 0.82 2.26 -16.10
CA ILE A 90 2.27 2.02 -16.02
C ILE A 90 2.59 0.67 -16.67
N PHE A 91 1.77 -0.32 -16.33
CA PHE A 91 1.91 -1.69 -16.81
C PHE A 91 1.70 -1.78 -18.33
N THR A 92 0.71 -1.06 -18.87
CA THR A 92 0.43 -1.06 -20.32
C THR A 92 1.43 -0.26 -21.15
N ARG A 93 2.10 0.76 -20.60
CA ARG A 93 3.10 1.56 -21.34
C ARG A 93 4.33 0.73 -21.73
N ASP A 94 4.70 -0.24 -20.89
CA ASP A 94 5.92 -1.03 -21.04
C ASP A 94 5.62 -2.51 -21.34
N LYS A 95 4.47 -2.80 -21.99
CA LYS A 95 3.78 -4.11 -22.01
C LYS A 95 4.61 -5.27 -22.58
N GLU A 96 5.64 -5.03 -23.38
CA GLU A 96 6.34 -6.11 -24.10
C GLU A 96 7.42 -6.81 -23.28
N ALA A 97 8.12 -6.11 -22.38
CA ALA A 97 9.34 -6.67 -21.78
C ALA A 97 9.11 -7.50 -20.50
N TYR A 98 7.93 -7.43 -19.87
CA TYR A 98 7.72 -8.00 -18.52
C TYR A 98 6.36 -8.69 -18.34
N LYS A 99 5.62 -9.00 -19.41
CA LYS A 99 4.31 -9.65 -19.26
C LYS A 99 4.47 -11.15 -19.06
N TYR A 100 4.17 -11.62 -17.86
CA TYR A 100 4.15 -13.06 -17.57
C TYR A 100 2.79 -13.65 -17.95
N LYS A 101 2.80 -14.82 -18.60
CA LYS A 101 1.59 -15.48 -19.08
C LYS A 101 0.87 -16.28 -17.99
N SER A 102 1.59 -16.70 -16.94
CA SER A 102 1.05 -17.49 -15.84
C SER A 102 1.75 -17.16 -14.52
N MET A 103 1.09 -17.48 -13.40
CA MET A 103 1.70 -17.37 -12.07
C MET A 103 2.94 -18.24 -11.93
N ASP A 104 2.98 -19.43 -12.54
CA ASP A 104 4.13 -20.33 -12.48
C ASP A 104 5.38 -19.68 -13.10
N SER A 105 5.24 -19.09 -14.30
CA SER A 105 6.36 -18.40 -14.96
C SER A 105 6.89 -17.21 -14.14
N LEU A 106 6.01 -16.54 -13.40
CA LEU A 106 6.37 -15.43 -12.54
C LEU A 106 7.07 -15.92 -11.25
N ILE A 107 6.60 -17.02 -10.68
CA ILE A 107 7.23 -17.67 -9.52
C ILE A 107 8.63 -18.16 -9.88
N ASP A 108 8.81 -18.77 -11.05
CA ASP A 108 10.13 -19.20 -11.54
C ASP A 108 11.10 -18.02 -11.63
N PHE A 109 10.64 -16.88 -12.17
CA PHE A 109 11.44 -15.66 -12.21
C PHE A 109 11.79 -15.13 -10.81
N ILE A 110 10.83 -15.10 -9.89
CA ILE A 110 11.11 -14.71 -8.50
C ILE A 110 12.14 -15.65 -7.87
N ASN A 111 12.02 -16.96 -8.08
CA ASN A 111 12.96 -17.94 -7.56
C ASN A 111 14.36 -17.73 -8.13
N GLN A 112 14.49 -17.42 -9.43
CA GLN A 112 15.77 -17.04 -10.02
C GLN A 112 16.38 -15.81 -9.33
N LYS A 113 15.58 -14.77 -9.07
CA LYS A 113 16.03 -13.57 -8.33
C LYS A 113 16.49 -13.94 -6.92
N LEU A 114 15.71 -14.71 -6.18
CA LEU A 114 16.03 -15.14 -4.83
C LEU A 114 17.31 -15.99 -4.77
N SER A 115 17.54 -16.85 -5.77
CA SER A 115 18.74 -17.70 -5.83
C SER A 115 20.06 -16.91 -5.91
N SER A 116 20.00 -15.68 -6.43
CA SER A 116 21.16 -14.78 -6.52
C SER A 116 21.47 -14.03 -5.22
N ILE A 117 20.59 -14.09 -4.21
CA ILE A 117 20.71 -13.32 -2.98
C ILE A 117 21.63 -14.05 -1.99
N ILE A 118 22.69 -13.37 -1.58
CA ILE A 118 23.59 -13.86 -0.53
C ILE A 118 23.01 -13.49 0.83
N LEU A 119 22.77 -14.51 1.65
CA LEU A 119 22.33 -14.39 3.03
C LEU A 119 23.47 -14.71 3.99
N ASN A 120 23.59 -13.90 5.04
CA ASN A 120 24.45 -14.18 6.17
C ASN A 120 23.60 -14.37 7.41
N HIS A 121 23.95 -15.34 8.24
CA HIS A 121 23.24 -15.62 9.49
C HIS A 121 24.14 -15.27 10.67
N GLU A 122 23.57 -14.59 11.66
CA GLU A 122 24.24 -14.28 12.92
C GLU A 122 23.37 -14.75 14.08
N LEU A 123 23.96 -15.47 15.02
CA LEU A 123 23.31 -15.81 16.28
C LEU A 123 23.46 -14.62 17.24
N SER A 124 22.34 -14.15 17.78
CA SER A 124 22.29 -13.05 18.74
C SER A 124 21.56 -13.52 19.98
N LYS A 125 22.13 -13.29 21.17
CA LYS A 125 21.44 -13.57 22.44
C LYS A 125 20.38 -12.50 22.68
N LEU A 126 19.14 -12.94 22.90
CA LEU A 126 18.07 -12.14 23.45
C LEU A 126 18.07 -12.38 24.97
N ASN A 127 18.08 -11.29 25.76
CA ASN A 127 17.98 -11.25 27.22
C ASN A 127 17.98 -12.62 27.95
N ASN A 128 19.17 -13.05 28.37
CA ASN A 128 19.44 -14.09 29.37
C ASN A 128 18.83 -15.49 29.25
N GLN A 129 18.45 -15.98 28.06
CA GLN A 129 18.51 -17.44 27.75
C GLN A 129 18.20 -17.80 26.29
N ASP A 130 17.53 -16.93 25.54
CA ASP A 130 17.13 -17.24 24.16
C ASP A 130 18.18 -16.79 23.14
N THR A 131 18.53 -17.68 22.21
CA THR A 131 19.32 -17.32 21.03
C THR A 131 18.37 -17.13 19.84
N ILE A 132 18.51 -16.00 19.16
CA ILE A 132 17.78 -15.73 17.92
C ILE A 132 18.73 -15.74 16.73
N MET A 133 18.34 -16.42 15.66
CA MET A 133 19.02 -16.29 14.37
C MET A 133 18.55 -15.00 13.70
N LYS A 134 19.49 -14.11 13.43
CA LYS A 134 19.28 -12.90 12.64
C LYS A 134 19.80 -13.13 11.23
N THR A 135 18.93 -12.95 10.25
CA THR A 135 19.29 -13.03 8.83
C THR A 135 19.63 -11.65 8.28
N LYS A 136 20.77 -11.57 7.62
CA LYS A 136 21.32 -10.36 7.02
C LYS A 136 21.52 -10.55 5.53
N THR A 137 21.44 -9.45 4.79
CA THR A 137 21.85 -9.37 3.39
C THR A 137 22.69 -8.12 3.16
N ASN A 138 23.31 -7.99 2.00
CA ASN A 138 24.17 -6.87 1.64
C ASN A 138 23.48 -5.83 0.74
N SER A 139 22.18 -6.01 0.46
CA SER A 139 21.43 -5.07 -0.37
C SER A 139 19.99 -4.94 0.07
N LEU A 140 19.50 -3.69 0.10
CA LEU A 140 18.09 -3.40 0.34
C LEU A 140 17.17 -3.98 -0.74
N ASP A 141 17.66 -4.08 -1.97
CA ASP A 141 16.95 -4.70 -3.09
C ASP A 141 16.66 -6.18 -2.78
N SER A 142 17.64 -6.89 -2.23
CA SER A 142 17.48 -8.27 -1.77
C SER A 142 16.43 -8.38 -0.66
N VAL A 143 16.40 -7.45 0.30
CA VAL A 143 15.34 -7.40 1.33
C VAL A 143 13.97 -7.24 0.68
N ALA A 144 13.83 -6.39 -0.33
CA ALA A 144 12.56 -6.17 -1.03
C ALA A 144 12.07 -7.43 -1.74
N TRP A 145 12.95 -8.14 -2.46
CA TRP A 145 12.62 -9.41 -3.13
C TRP A 145 12.21 -10.52 -2.15
N ILE A 146 12.94 -10.65 -1.03
CA ILE A 146 12.60 -11.62 0.02
C ILE A 146 11.21 -11.30 0.60
N GLN A 147 10.93 -10.03 0.91
CA GLN A 147 9.63 -9.66 1.47
C GLN A 147 8.48 -9.81 0.49
N LEU A 148 8.71 -9.60 -0.81
CA LEU A 148 7.71 -9.90 -1.84
C LEU A 148 7.41 -11.39 -1.87
N SER A 149 8.45 -12.24 -1.83
CA SER A 149 8.31 -13.70 -1.77
C SER A 149 7.55 -14.15 -0.52
N ASP A 150 7.90 -13.61 0.65
CA ASP A 150 7.19 -13.89 1.91
C ASP A 150 5.72 -13.49 1.83
N SER A 151 5.40 -12.34 1.22
CA SER A 151 4.02 -11.89 1.03
C SER A 151 3.23 -12.86 0.14
N LEU A 152 3.86 -13.40 -0.91
CA LEU A 152 3.27 -14.43 -1.77
C LEU A 152 3.04 -15.76 -1.03
N ALA A 153 4.05 -16.24 -0.31
CA ALA A 153 3.99 -17.48 0.47
C ALA A 153 2.90 -17.42 1.55
N ASN A 154 2.75 -16.27 2.20
CA ASN A 154 1.72 -16.00 3.20
C ASN A 154 0.32 -15.73 2.61
N LYS A 155 0.15 -15.88 1.29
CA LYS A 155 -1.12 -15.63 0.57
C LYS A 155 -1.68 -14.22 0.83
N GLU A 156 -0.81 -13.24 1.02
CA GLU A 156 -1.25 -11.85 1.14
C GLU A 156 -1.71 -11.32 -0.22
N PHE A 157 -2.69 -10.43 -0.18
CA PHE A 157 -3.19 -9.70 -1.33
C PHE A 157 -2.46 -8.36 -1.41
N ILE A 158 -1.80 -8.11 -2.54
CA ILE A 158 -1.30 -6.77 -2.89
C ILE A 158 -2.40 -6.06 -3.69
N LYS A 159 -2.77 -4.86 -3.25
CA LYS A 159 -3.93 -4.12 -3.78
C LYS A 159 -3.63 -2.64 -3.93
N ILE A 160 -4.44 -1.96 -4.74
CA ILE A 160 -4.46 -0.50 -4.86
C ILE A 160 -5.49 0.05 -3.87
N CYS A 161 -5.13 1.10 -3.12
CA CYS A 161 -6.08 1.82 -2.28
C CYS A 161 -7.25 2.35 -3.11
N GLN A 162 -8.48 2.09 -2.66
CA GLN A 162 -9.69 2.56 -3.36
C GLN A 162 -10.06 4.02 -3.08
N HIS A 163 -9.29 4.75 -2.27
CA HIS A 163 -9.56 6.16 -2.04
C HIS A 163 -9.22 6.97 -3.31
N THR A 164 -10.15 7.81 -3.78
CA THR A 164 -10.06 8.53 -5.08
C THR A 164 -8.80 9.36 -5.29
N LYS A 165 -8.16 9.82 -4.20
CA LYS A 165 -6.91 10.59 -4.24
C LYS A 165 -5.68 9.80 -3.79
N CYS A 166 -5.78 8.47 -3.64
CA CYS A 166 -4.71 7.60 -3.18
C CYS A 166 -4.45 6.48 -4.19
N ASN A 167 -3.25 6.45 -4.76
CA ASN A 167 -2.79 5.39 -5.65
C ASN A 167 -1.72 4.52 -4.96
N LYS A 168 -1.81 4.35 -3.64
CA LYS A 168 -0.83 3.54 -2.91
C LYS A 168 -1.14 2.06 -3.04
N LEU A 169 -0.09 1.28 -3.30
CA LEU A 169 -0.07 -0.15 -3.11
C LEU A 169 0.00 -0.47 -1.62
N PHE A 170 -0.79 -1.45 -1.19
CA PHE A 170 -0.75 -1.99 0.16
C PHE A 170 -0.93 -3.51 0.14
N SER A 171 -0.43 -4.20 1.17
CA SER A 171 -0.70 -5.62 1.39
C SER A 171 -1.76 -5.83 2.46
N SER A 172 -2.54 -6.90 2.33
CA SER A 172 -3.51 -7.33 3.33
C SER A 172 -3.70 -8.84 3.27
N LYS A 173 -3.92 -9.46 4.43
CA LYS A 173 -4.41 -10.85 4.51
C LYS A 173 -5.90 -10.97 4.19
N ARG A 174 -6.65 -9.85 4.22
CA ARG A 174 -8.10 -9.84 4.01
C ARG A 174 -8.43 -9.58 2.54
N ALA A 175 -9.18 -10.49 1.92
CA ALA A 175 -9.65 -10.33 0.54
C ALA A 175 -10.56 -9.09 0.33
N LYS A 176 -11.33 -8.69 1.34
CA LYS A 176 -12.29 -7.57 1.25
C LYS A 176 -11.74 -6.19 1.64
N MET A 177 -10.51 -6.10 2.14
CA MET A 177 -9.93 -4.82 2.57
C MET A 177 -9.64 -3.92 1.36
N SER A 178 -10.16 -2.69 1.40
CA SER A 178 -10.21 -1.76 0.26
C SER A 178 -9.25 -0.56 0.40
N TYR A 179 -8.81 -0.25 1.62
CA TYR A 179 -8.04 0.97 1.92
C TYR A 179 -6.68 0.64 2.54
N CYS A 180 -5.67 1.45 2.20
CA CYS A 180 -4.30 1.24 2.69
C CYS A 180 -4.09 1.64 4.16
N ASP A 181 -4.93 2.52 4.70
CA ASP A 181 -4.89 2.95 6.10
C ASP A 181 -6.26 3.47 6.57
N SER A 182 -6.37 3.64 7.89
CA SER A 182 -7.57 4.16 8.55
C SER A 182 -7.91 5.59 8.10
N LYS A 183 -6.92 6.41 7.72
CA LYS A 183 -7.15 7.76 7.23
C LYS A 183 -7.85 7.76 5.87
N CYS A 184 -7.43 6.90 4.95
CA CYS A 184 -8.04 6.73 3.63
C CYS A 184 -9.45 6.18 3.75
N GLN A 185 -9.66 5.21 4.65
CA GLN A 185 -10.98 4.68 4.97
C GLN A 185 -11.91 5.77 5.52
N THR A 186 -11.48 6.51 6.55
CA THR A 186 -12.28 7.61 7.14
C THR A 186 -12.57 8.68 6.10
N ARG A 187 -11.59 9.11 5.32
CA ARG A 187 -11.82 10.11 4.25
C ARG A 187 -12.78 9.62 3.18
N ALA A 188 -12.71 8.35 2.79
CA ALA A 188 -13.65 7.77 1.85
C ALA A 188 -15.07 7.72 2.43
N LYS A 189 -15.22 7.34 3.71
CA LYS A 189 -16.50 7.35 4.43
C LYS A 189 -17.07 8.76 4.55
N SER A 190 -16.26 9.74 4.96
CA SER A 190 -16.68 11.14 5.03
C SER A 190 -17.11 11.66 3.66
N TYR A 191 -16.31 11.41 2.62
CA TYR A 191 -16.66 11.80 1.25
C TYR A 191 -17.99 11.16 0.81
N ARG A 192 -18.19 9.87 1.08
CA ARG A 192 -19.46 9.18 0.82
C ARG A 192 -20.62 9.83 1.57
N ALA A 193 -20.49 10.09 2.88
CA ALA A 193 -21.55 10.72 3.66
C ALA A 193 -21.96 12.09 3.10
N TYR A 194 -21.00 12.95 2.75
CA TYR A 194 -21.30 14.29 2.24
C TYR A 194 -21.75 14.32 0.77
N HIS A 195 -21.33 13.36 -0.05
CA HIS A 195 -21.58 13.37 -1.50
C HIS A 195 -22.64 12.36 -1.98
N LEU A 196 -22.94 11.27 -1.25
CA LEU A 196 -24.10 10.41 -1.58
C LEU A 196 -25.42 11.13 -1.31
N HIS A 197 -25.49 11.99 -0.29
CA HIS A 197 -26.66 12.85 -0.08
C HIS A 197 -26.72 14.05 -1.05
N SER A 198 -25.69 14.30 -1.85
CA SER A 198 -25.66 15.43 -2.79
C SER A 198 -26.27 15.13 -4.17
N GLN A 199 -26.57 13.86 -4.49
CA GLN A 199 -27.30 13.50 -5.70
C GLN A 199 -28.82 13.54 -5.56
N ALA A 200 -29.34 13.66 -4.34
CA ALA A 200 -30.68 14.17 -4.11
C ALA A 200 -30.53 15.63 -3.69
N LYS A 201 -30.68 16.57 -4.63
CA LYS A 201 -31.08 17.92 -4.22
C LYS A 201 -32.40 17.72 -3.44
N PRO A 202 -32.49 18.06 -2.15
CA PRO A 202 -33.79 18.41 -1.63
C PRO A 202 -34.17 19.62 -2.46
N THR A 203 -35.24 19.54 -3.23
CA THR A 203 -35.88 20.72 -3.78
C THR A 203 -36.23 21.56 -2.56
N VAL A 204 -35.37 22.54 -2.23
CA VAL A 204 -35.69 23.57 -1.24
C VAL A 204 -36.79 24.39 -1.90
N SER A 205 -38.02 23.92 -1.77
CA SER A 205 -39.17 24.80 -1.79
C SER A 205 -38.88 25.86 -0.73
N ARG A 206 -38.89 27.12 -1.17
CA ARG A 206 -38.70 28.31 -0.35
C ARG A 206 -39.31 28.08 1.03
N LEU A 207 -38.50 28.20 2.08
CA LEU A 207 -38.98 28.31 3.45
C LEU A 207 -40.07 29.41 3.47
N PRO A 208 -41.30 29.11 3.93
CA PRO A 208 -42.22 30.18 4.30
C PRO A 208 -41.57 31.01 5.40
N ALA A 209 -41.82 32.32 5.37
CA ALA A 209 -41.32 33.25 6.39
C ALA A 209 -41.65 32.74 7.80
N LEU A 210 -40.70 32.96 8.70
CA LEU A 210 -40.72 32.54 10.09
C LEU A 210 -41.74 33.38 10.87
N GLU A 211 -43.02 33.16 10.64
CA GLU A 211 -44.09 33.74 11.44
C GLU A 211 -45.01 32.64 11.94
N ASN A 212 -45.02 32.50 13.27
CA ASN A 212 -45.87 31.65 14.10
C ASN A 212 -45.52 30.16 14.14
N LEU A 213 -44.66 29.79 15.09
CA LEU A 213 -44.56 28.42 15.62
C LEU A 213 -45.54 28.26 16.78
N PRO A 214 -46.69 27.58 16.62
CA PRO A 214 -47.39 26.97 17.74
C PRO A 214 -46.78 25.59 18.04
N ASN A 215 -46.48 25.40 19.32
CA ASN A 215 -46.30 24.15 20.08
C ASN A 215 -45.45 22.99 19.51
N SER A 216 -44.57 22.56 20.40
CA SER A 216 -43.85 21.29 20.38
C SER A 216 -44.81 20.10 20.24
N ASP A 217 -44.71 19.40 19.12
CA ASP A 217 -45.00 17.97 19.09
C ASP A 217 -43.89 17.25 18.33
N LYS A 218 -43.49 16.13 18.92
CA LYS A 218 -42.29 15.33 18.61
C LYS A 218 -42.00 15.23 17.12
N LEU A 219 -40.74 15.48 16.75
CA LEU A 219 -40.20 15.09 15.44
C LEU A 219 -40.53 13.61 15.20
N PRO A 220 -41.01 13.25 13.99
CA PRO A 220 -41.31 11.86 13.67
C PRO A 220 -40.03 11.01 13.81
N PRO A 221 -40.15 9.75 14.25
CA PRO A 221 -38.99 8.89 14.45
C PRO A 221 -38.23 8.70 13.13
N GLU A 222 -36.91 8.93 13.17
CA GLU A 222 -36.03 8.67 12.04
C GLU A 222 -36.20 7.22 11.58
N ARG A 223 -36.55 7.03 10.31
CA ARG A 223 -36.55 5.70 9.70
C ARG A 223 -35.10 5.31 9.42
N TYR A 224 -34.50 4.58 10.34
CA TYR A 224 -33.21 3.93 10.12
C TYR A 224 -33.39 2.84 9.05
N VAL A 225 -32.90 3.10 7.84
CA VAL A 225 -32.76 2.06 6.81
C VAL A 225 -31.44 1.35 7.07
N ILE A 226 -31.52 0.12 7.60
CA ILE A 226 -30.36 -0.76 7.70
C ILE A 226 -30.06 -1.24 6.27
N PRO A 227 -28.87 -0.99 5.71
CA PRO A 227 -28.53 -1.47 4.38
C PRO A 227 -28.53 -3.01 4.33
N ASP A 228 -29.12 -3.60 3.29
CA ASP A 228 -29.12 -5.05 3.06
C ASP A 228 -27.70 -5.63 2.89
N VAL A 229 -26.75 -4.77 2.51
CA VAL A 229 -25.34 -5.10 2.38
C VAL A 229 -24.55 -4.28 3.40
N TYR A 230 -24.04 -4.96 4.43
CA TYR A 230 -23.08 -4.38 5.36
C TYR A 230 -21.81 -3.99 4.59
N ASP A 231 -21.34 -2.75 4.74
CA ASP A 231 -20.03 -2.36 4.21
C ASP A 231 -18.98 -3.30 4.86
N PRO A 232 -18.21 -4.09 4.10
CA PRO A 232 -17.19 -4.96 4.67
C PRO A 232 -16.11 -4.17 5.44
N ASP A 233 -16.08 -2.84 5.28
CA ASP A 233 -15.26 -1.91 6.05
C ASP A 233 -15.99 -1.31 7.28
N PHE A 234 -17.17 -1.82 7.65
CA PHE A 234 -17.90 -1.49 8.89
C PHE A 234 -17.38 -2.36 10.04
N GLY A 235 -16.26 -1.91 10.61
CA GLY A 235 -15.60 -2.54 11.74
C GLY A 235 -14.22 -3.09 11.40
N PHE A 236 -13.33 -3.04 12.39
CA PHE A 236 -12.01 -3.69 12.43
C PHE A 236 -10.85 -2.93 11.78
N PHE A 237 -10.30 -1.99 12.58
CA PHE A 237 -8.96 -1.46 12.42
C PHE A 237 -7.92 -2.54 12.76
N ASP A 238 -6.91 -2.68 11.91
CA ASP A 238 -5.84 -3.70 12.05
C ASP A 238 -4.86 -3.42 13.20
N GLN A 239 -4.93 -2.25 13.84
CA GLN A 239 -4.02 -1.85 14.91
C GLN A 239 -4.73 -1.79 16.26
N GLU A 240 -4.13 -2.45 17.25
CA GLU A 240 -4.61 -2.43 18.64
C GLU A 240 -4.72 -0.99 19.20
N LYS A 241 -3.88 -0.08 18.69
CA LYS A 241 -3.91 1.35 18.99
C LYS A 241 -5.18 2.04 18.47
N ASP A 242 -5.64 1.68 17.27
CA ASP A 242 -6.87 2.24 16.69
C ASP A 242 -8.12 1.66 17.39
N LYS A 243 -8.04 0.41 17.88
CA LYS A 243 -9.05 -0.21 18.73
C LYS A 243 -9.20 0.53 20.08
N LYS A 244 -8.09 0.86 20.74
CA LYS A 244 -8.07 1.58 22.04
C LYS A 244 -8.60 3.02 21.94
N ARG A 245 -8.28 3.73 20.84
CA ARG A 245 -8.69 5.13 20.66
C ARG A 245 -10.20 5.33 20.51
N ILE A 246 -10.92 4.34 19.98
CA ILE A 246 -12.37 4.45 19.71
C ILE A 246 -13.21 3.87 20.85
N LEU A 247 -12.72 2.82 21.50
CA LEU A 247 -13.42 2.20 22.64
C LEU A 247 -13.27 2.98 23.94
N GLY A 248 -12.54 4.10 23.95
CA GLY A 248 -12.39 4.94 25.14
C GLY A 248 -11.78 4.15 26.29
N SER A 249 -10.49 3.81 26.17
CA SER A 249 -9.68 3.28 27.28
C SER A 249 -8.44 4.10 27.44
#